data_AF-A0A8B4CJJ7-F1
#
_entry.id   AF-A0A8B4CJJ7-F1
#
_cell.length_a   1.000
_cell.length_b   1.000
_cell.length_c   1.000
_cell.angle_alpha   90.00
_cell.angle_beta   90.00
_cell.angle_gamma   90.00
#
_symmetry.space_group_name_H-M   'P 1'
#
loop_
_entity.id
_entity.type
_entity.pdbx_description
1 polymer ?
#
loop_
_entity_poly.entity_id
_entity_poly.type
_entity_poly.pdbx_seq_one_letter_code
_entity_poly.pdbx_strand_id
1 'polypeptide(L)'
;MNRTSIEKLPSLTHNHLPVMTTELLADLYGTERQRLTNNFNRNKERFIEGKHFFLIEGDALRELKNENSLRVSVKIARNVRSLI
;
A
#
# COMPACT_ATOMS: atom_id res chain seq x y z
N MET A 1 -14.33 -1.34 15.34
CA MET A 1 -14.25 -0.50 14.12
C MET A 1 -13.50 0.77 14.49
N ASN A 2 -12.23 0.89 14.11
CA ASN A 2 -11.48 2.14 14.28
C ASN A 2 -11.93 3.12 13.20
N ARG A 3 -12.59 4.20 13.61
CA ARG A 3 -12.87 5.33 12.73
C ARG A 3 -11.66 6.24 12.76
N THR A 4 -10.73 6.05 11.81
CA THR A 4 -9.61 6.96 11.65
C THR A 4 -10.16 8.31 11.21
N SER A 5 -10.14 9.31 12.10
CA SER A 5 -10.60 10.67 11.78
C SER A 5 -9.76 11.24 10.64
N ILE A 6 -10.42 11.77 9.60
CA ILE A 6 -9.78 12.32 8.39
C ILE A 6 -8.74 13.41 8.77
N GLU A 7 -8.96 14.12 9.87
CA GLU A 7 -8.06 15.16 10.38
C GLU A 7 -6.74 14.64 10.97
N LYS A 8 -6.61 13.33 11.21
CA LYS A 8 -5.39 12.68 11.74
C LYS A 8 -4.77 11.69 10.74
N LEU A 9 -5.01 11.86 9.44
CA LEU A 9 -4.37 11.02 8.44
C LEU A 9 -2.89 11.37 8.33
N PRO A 10 -1.97 10.39 8.48
CA PRO A 10 -0.56 10.63 8.24
C PRO A 10 -0.37 11.03 6.76
N SER A 11 0.29 12.16 6.52
CA SER A 11 0.69 12.56 5.19
C SER A 11 1.82 11.65 4.71
N LEU A 12 1.50 10.68 3.85
CA LEU A 12 2.49 9.82 3.21
C LEU A 12 2.73 10.35 1.78
N THR A 13 3.99 10.59 1.45
CA THR A 13 4.40 11.04 0.11
C THR A 13 5.34 10.03 -0.52
N HIS A 14 5.07 9.64 -1.75
CA HIS A 14 5.95 8.81 -2.57
C HIS A 14 6.17 9.52 -3.90
N ASN A 15 7.43 9.70 -4.33
CA ASN A 15 7.79 10.48 -5.53
C ASN A 15 7.13 11.87 -5.57
N HIS A 16 7.11 12.58 -4.43
CA HIS A 16 6.46 13.89 -4.25
C HIS A 16 4.94 13.90 -4.47
N LEU A 17 4.30 12.74 -4.61
CA LEU A 17 2.85 12.61 -4.70
C LEU A 17 2.28 12.09 -3.39
N PRO A 18 1.13 12.62 -2.93
CA PRO A 18 0.43 12.08 -1.77
C PRO A 18 -0.10 10.69 -2.11
N VAL A 19 0.23 9.72 -1.27
CA VAL A 19 -0.19 8.32 -1.43
C VAL A 19 -0.82 7.80 -0.14
N MET A 20 -1.64 6.77 -0.26
CA MET A 20 -2.31 6.14 0.86
C MET A 20 -2.10 4.63 0.80
N THR A 21 -1.82 4.00 1.94
CA THR A 21 -1.70 2.54 2.01
C THR A 21 -3.06 1.88 1.85
N THR A 22 -3.09 0.68 1.29
CA THR A 22 -4.31 -0.13 1.18
C THR A 22 -4.92 -0.46 2.54
N GLU A 23 -4.12 -0.47 3.62
CA GLU A 23 -4.60 -0.60 4.99
C GLU A 23 -5.42 0.61 5.45
N LEU A 24 -4.86 1.81 5.28
CA LEU A 24 -5.55 3.05 5.65
C LEU A 24 -6.81 3.25 4.80
N LEU A 25 -6.74 2.89 3.51
CA LEU A 25 -7.89 2.91 2.61
C LEU A 25 -8.99 1.95 3.09
N ALA A 26 -8.62 0.74 3.54
CA ALA A 26 -9.57 -0.24 4.07
C ALA A 26 -10.30 0.29 5.30
N ASP A 27 -9.55 0.89 6.23
CA ASP A 27 -10.11 1.49 7.45
C ASP A 27 -11.07 2.64 7.14
N LEU A 28 -10.72 3.50 6.18
CA LEU A 28 -11.58 4.62 5.76
C LEU A 28 -12.88 4.15 5.09
N TYR A 29 -12.81 3.12 4.25
CA TYR A 29 -13.99 2.54 3.61
C TYR A 29 -14.75 1.54 4.52
N GLY A 30 -14.25 1.28 5.74
CA GLY A 30 -14.85 0.29 6.65
C GLY A 30 -14.87 -1.13 6.06
N THR A 31 -13.88 -1.46 5.24
CA THR A 31 -13.77 -2.75 4.53
C THR A 31 -12.49 -3.48 4.93
N GLU A 32 -12.32 -4.69 4.43
CA GLU A 32 -11.10 -5.48 4.67
C GLU A 32 -10.09 -5.26 3.55
N ARG A 33 -8.79 -5.22 3.88
CA ARG A 33 -7.69 -5.14 2.89
C ARG A 33 -7.84 -6.15 1.76
N GLN A 34 -8.23 -7.39 2.09
CA GLN A 34 -8.42 -8.44 1.10
C GLN A 34 -9.53 -8.11 0.08
N ARG A 35 -10.58 -7.38 0.47
CA ARG A 35 -11.63 -6.94 -0.47
C ARG A 35 -11.11 -5.92 -1.47
N LEU A 36 -10.26 -4.99 -1.04
CA LEU A 36 -9.59 -4.03 -1.92
C LEU A 36 -8.64 -4.74 -2.89
N THR A 37 -7.80 -5.66 -2.39
CA THR A 37 -6.90 -6.46 -3.25
C THR A 37 -7.67 -7.30 -4.27
N ASN A 38 -8.77 -7.92 -3.85
CA ASN A 38 -9.64 -8.69 -4.75
C ASN A 38 -10.30 -7.78 -5.80
N ASN A 39 -10.76 -6.58 -5.40
CA ASN A 39 -11.34 -5.62 -6.32
C ASN A 39 -10.32 -5.15 -7.36
N PHE A 40 -9.11 -4.77 -6.92
CA PHE A 40 -8.01 -4.40 -7.79
C PHE A 40 -7.70 -5.51 -8.79
N ASN A 41 -7.54 -6.76 -8.31
CA ASN A 41 -7.23 -7.90 -9.17
C ASN A 41 -8.32 -8.20 -10.22
N ARG A 42 -9.60 -7.98 -9.88
CA ARG A 42 -10.73 -8.19 -10.81
C ARG A 42 -10.91 -7.05 -11.81
N ASN A 43 -10.41 -5.86 -11.51
CA ASN A 43 -10.63 -4.64 -12.28
C ASN A 43 -9.31 -4.01 -12.74
N LYS A 44 -8.24 -4.79 -12.89
CA LYS A 44 -6.89 -4.27 -13.17
C LYS A 44 -6.86 -3.32 -14.37
N GLU A 45 -7.65 -3.59 -15.39
CA GLU A 45 -7.82 -2.75 -16.58
C GLU A 45 -8.29 -1.31 -16.29
N ARG A 46 -8.89 -1.07 -15.11
CA ARG A 46 -9.35 0.26 -14.66
C ARG A 46 -8.28 1.02 -13.87
N PHE A 47 -7.19 0.34 -13.48
CA PHE A 47 -6.12 0.91 -12.68
C PHE A 47 -4.89 1.21 -13.54
N ILE A 48 -4.33 2.41 -13.38
CA ILE A 48 -3.15 2.86 -14.15
C ILE A 48 -2.02 3.03 -13.14
N GLU A 49 -0.90 2.36 -13.39
CA GLU A 49 0.30 2.49 -12.57
C GLU A 49 0.83 3.94 -12.57
N GLY A 50 1.30 4.41 -11.42
CA GLY A 50 1.76 5.79 -11.22
C GLY A 50 0.64 6.82 -11.04
N LYS A 51 -0.62 6.46 -11.36
CA LYS A 51 -1.80 7.30 -11.11
C LYS A 51 -2.68 6.76 -10.00
N HIS A 52 -3.05 5.49 -10.09
CA HIS A 52 -3.99 4.87 -9.14
C HIS A 52 -3.28 3.97 -8.11
N PHE A 53 -2.12 3.41 -8.47
CA PHE A 53 -1.31 2.57 -7.59
C PHE A 53 0.16 2.67 -7.97
N PHE A 54 1.05 2.25 -7.06
CA PHE A 54 2.48 2.13 -7.33
C PHE A 54 2.86 0.65 -7.20
N LEU A 55 3.48 0.09 -8.24
CA LEU A 55 4.02 -1.26 -8.20
C LEU A 55 5.44 -1.22 -7.66
N ILE A 56 5.69 -1.94 -6.57
CA ILE A 56 7.04 -2.14 -6.03
C ILE A 56 7.46 -3.57 -6.37
N GLU A 57 8.37 -3.72 -7.31
CA GLU A 57 8.91 -5.00 -7.75
C GLU A 57 10.44 -4.94 -7.96
N GLY A 58 11.05 -6.10 -8.23
CA GLY A 58 12.47 -6.19 -8.54
C GLY A 58 13.38 -5.60 -7.45
N ASP A 59 14.27 -4.69 -7.86
CA ASP A 59 15.22 -4.05 -6.96
C ASP A 59 14.58 -3.11 -5.95
N ALA A 60 13.49 -2.41 -6.29
CA ALA A 60 12.77 -1.56 -5.34
C ALA A 60 12.14 -2.40 -4.21
N LEU A 61 11.64 -3.59 -4.53
CA LEU A 61 11.16 -4.54 -3.52
C LEU A 61 12.29 -5.10 -2.66
N ARG A 62 13.45 -5.34 -3.27
CA ARG A 62 14.64 -5.81 -2.57
C ARG A 62 15.15 -4.75 -1.60
N GLU A 63 15.21 -3.49 -2.04
CA GLU A 63 15.52 -2.33 -1.21
C GLU A 63 14.51 -2.17 -0.09
N LEU A 64 13.21 -2.21 -0.35
CA LEU A 64 12.20 -2.12 0.71
C LEU A 64 12.30 -3.25 1.75
N LYS A 65 12.61 -4.48 1.32
CA LYS A 65 12.88 -5.60 2.23
C LYS A 65 14.16 -5.40 3.05
N ASN A 66 15.16 -4.74 2.47
CA ASN A 66 16.46 -4.47 3.07
C ASN A 66 16.49 -3.17 3.89
N GLU A 67 15.57 -2.24 3.63
CA GLU A 67 15.29 -1.03 4.41
C GLU A 67 14.66 -1.46 5.73
N ASN A 68 15.52 -1.97 6.59
CA ASN A 68 15.25 -2.15 7.99
C ASN A 68 15.26 -0.75 8.63
N SER A 69 14.19 0.02 8.39
CA SER A 69 13.99 1.25 9.14
C SER A 69 14.09 0.89 10.62
N LEU A 70 14.97 1.61 11.33
CA LEU A 70 15.51 1.35 12.67
C LEU A 70 14.49 1.13 13.80
N ARG A 71 13.19 0.94 13.50
CA ARG A 71 12.10 0.88 14.46
C ARG A 71 11.11 -0.26 14.24
N VAL A 72 10.86 -0.77 13.03
CA VAL A 72 9.95 -1.92 12.82
C VAL A 72 10.30 -2.64 11.51
N SER A 73 10.66 -3.91 11.58
CA SER A 73 10.78 -4.76 10.40
C SER A 73 9.42 -4.85 9.70
N VAL A 74 9.33 -4.36 8.46
CA VAL A 74 8.10 -4.48 7.66
C VAL A 74 7.83 -5.97 7.45
N LYS A 75 6.68 -6.46 7.93
CA LYS A 75 6.28 -7.88 7.81
C LYS A 75 5.90 -8.20 6.36
N ILE A 76 6.89 -8.31 5.49
CA ILE A 76 6.74 -8.77 4.10
C ILE A 76 6.97 -10.27 4.08
N ALA A 77 6.06 -11.04 3.47
CA ALA A 77 6.25 -12.47 3.33
C ALA A 77 7.47 -12.79 2.45
N ARG A 78 8.21 -13.86 2.79
CA ARG A 78 9.52 -14.19 2.18
C ARG A 78 9.47 -14.27 0.64
N ASN A 79 8.37 -14.79 0.08
CA ASN A 79 8.21 -15.04 -1.35
C ASN A 79 7.36 -14.00 -2.10
N VAL A 80 7.17 -12.80 -1.56
CA VAL A 80 6.49 -11.71 -2.27
C VAL A 80 7.34 -11.28 -3.47
N ARG A 81 6.73 -11.27 -4.67
CA ARG A 81 7.35 -10.87 -5.94
C ARG A 81 7.06 -9.41 -6.30
N SER A 82 5.95 -8.85 -5.82
CA SER A 82 5.59 -7.45 -5.98
C SER A 82 4.64 -6.99 -4.87
N LEU A 83 4.64 -5.69 -4.58
CA LEU A 83 3.70 -5.01 -3.71
C LEU A 83 2.95 -3.92 -4.49
N ILE A 84 1.68 -3.74 -4.14
CA ILE A 84 0.71 -2.79 -4.72
C ILE A 84 -0.05 -2.08 -3.61
#